data_AF-A0A963JWY9-F1
#
_entry.id   AF-A0A963JWY9-F1
#
_cell.length_a   1.000
_cell.length_b   1.000
_cell.length_c   1.000
_cell.angle_alpha   90.00
_cell.angle_beta   90.00
_cell.angle_gamma   90.00
#
_symmetry.space_group_name_H-M   'P 1'
#
loop_
_entity.id
_entity.type
_entity.pdbx_description
1 polymer ?
#
loop_
_entity_poly.entity_id
_entity_poly.type
_entity_poly.pdbx_seq_one_letter_code
_entity_poly.pdbx_strand_id
1 'polypeptide(L)'
;TLRDFVAEFQDILMLAPTTPIPQGGGETAEQTRGWVPLTRLPPRFTLGLERLEGLDGSERSVLQIEPMENARIASQEARNGLIGLRRQQVEVREAALQANPSTLSRRLRNAYPLGGGEAGAAWVFPRVLADSSTNNLCFVAACCQHPGTLAEIERADASMLEIADGLEKGDIPAQFLCLLGDQIYADATAGLTDSVSPIERLRSATLRAFNAEGFRKVTSRLPTYMTLDDHEIDNDWSTDKLEFRQGHEAAEADAKRQRDVALAYFKAYQWMHSPQNGSVKDCFDYNFDAIESRFYALDTRSHRRRFGTPQVCAPEQIEALVAWLGSGPADMPHFITMGSVLAPGLHAYAFGPRQVVSHSAADNWQLAPTQRRQVLQAMARCGVRNVVLVSGDYHCSAVSTLEFHDDKGKLVKTAYAVVTPPLYAPFPGINVHPKDVIEKEEIDLGDGWCVTIRTTAWSGQGYCVTRMERLAAGARVLDVSMHLTWLDSKNAPTRIVRRVRCPLT
;
A
#
# COMPACT_ATOMS: atom_id res chain seq x y z
N THR A 1 -41.80 -2.00 1.00
CA THR A 1 -41.56 -0.57 1.31
C THR A 1 -40.95 -0.47 2.71
N LEU A 2 -40.44 0.69 3.16
CA LEU A 2 -39.87 0.88 4.51
C LEU A 2 -40.87 0.52 5.65
N ARG A 3 -42.16 0.36 5.31
CA ARG A 3 -43.22 -0.13 6.20
C ARG A 3 -43.13 -1.61 6.55
N ASP A 4 -42.55 -2.45 5.70
CA ASP A 4 -42.49 -3.90 5.94
C ASP A 4 -41.35 -4.27 6.92
N PHE A 5 -40.34 -3.39 7.07
CA PHE A 5 -39.17 -3.61 7.93
C PHE A 5 -39.44 -3.30 9.42
N VAL A 6 -40.47 -2.52 9.74
CA VAL A 6 -40.75 -2.04 11.10
C VAL A 6 -41.61 -3.04 11.91
N ALA A 7 -42.24 -4.02 11.26
CA ALA A 7 -43.12 -4.98 11.93
C ALA A 7 -42.36 -6.12 12.65
N GLU A 8 -41.06 -6.31 12.40
CA GLU A 8 -40.35 -7.53 12.84
C GLU A 8 -39.48 -7.36 14.11
N PHE A 9 -39.44 -6.17 14.73
CA PHE A 9 -38.46 -5.85 15.78
C PHE A 9 -39.02 -5.23 17.07
N GLN A 10 -40.16 -5.74 17.57
CA GLN A 10 -40.74 -5.27 18.84
C GLN A 10 -40.53 -6.17 20.07
N ASP A 11 -39.87 -7.32 19.98
CA ASP A 11 -39.94 -8.31 21.09
C ASP A 11 -38.68 -8.51 21.95
N ILE A 12 -37.63 -7.68 21.88
CA ILE A 12 -36.40 -7.97 22.65
C ILE A 12 -35.90 -6.76 23.44
N LEU A 13 -36.49 -6.53 24.61
CA LEU A 13 -35.94 -5.70 25.69
C LEU A 13 -36.31 -6.29 27.05
N MET A 14 -35.34 -6.86 27.79
CA MET A 14 -35.36 -6.94 29.26
C MET A 14 -33.95 -7.04 29.87
N LEU A 15 -33.54 -5.94 30.51
CA LEU A 15 -32.89 -5.71 31.83
C LEU A 15 -31.66 -6.51 32.34
N ALA A 16 -30.63 -5.78 32.82
CA ALA A 16 -30.00 -5.92 34.15
C ALA A 16 -29.04 -4.74 34.51
N PRO A 17 -28.75 -4.44 35.80
CA PRO A 17 -28.43 -3.10 36.32
C PRO A 17 -26.96 -2.80 36.70
N THR A 18 -26.68 -1.52 36.97
CA THR A 18 -25.38 -0.87 37.23
C THR A 18 -24.96 -0.81 38.72
N THR A 19 -23.65 -0.64 38.98
CA THR A 19 -23.07 -0.22 40.27
C THR A 19 -22.27 1.09 40.08
N PRO A 20 -22.20 2.01 41.08
CA PRO A 20 -21.74 3.39 40.87
C PRO A 20 -20.23 3.63 41.17
N ILE A 21 -19.69 4.68 40.56
CA ILE A 21 -18.31 5.19 40.70
C ILE A 21 -18.29 6.40 41.67
N PRO A 22 -17.29 6.58 42.55
CA PRO A 22 -17.16 7.77 43.39
C PRO A 22 -16.42 8.93 42.71
N GLN A 23 -16.80 10.16 43.06
CA GLN A 23 -16.30 11.44 42.53
C GLN A 23 -15.17 12.07 43.36
N GLY A 24 -14.37 12.90 42.68
CA GLY A 24 -13.52 13.98 43.23
C GLY A 24 -12.13 13.97 42.57
N GLY A 25 -11.52 15.04 42.06
CA GLY A 25 -11.83 16.48 42.00
C GLY A 25 -10.48 17.23 41.83
N GLY A 26 -10.44 18.32 41.05
CA GLY A 26 -9.33 19.30 41.05
C GLY A 26 -8.62 19.52 39.71
N GLU A 27 -8.88 20.68 39.09
CA GLU A 27 -8.18 21.21 37.91
C GLU A 27 -6.85 21.89 38.28
N THR A 28 -5.82 21.70 37.45
CA THR A 28 -4.81 22.74 37.14
C THR A 28 -4.42 22.65 35.67
N ALA A 29 -4.26 23.81 35.04
CA ALA A 29 -4.05 24.01 33.61
C ALA A 29 -2.76 23.36 33.07
N GLU A 30 -2.92 22.48 32.08
CA GLU A 30 -1.85 21.95 31.23
C GLU A 30 -2.36 21.91 29.78
N GLN A 31 -1.47 22.17 28.82
CA GLN A 31 -1.73 22.14 27.38
C GLN A 31 -2.43 20.84 26.96
N THR A 32 -3.76 20.87 26.81
CA THR A 32 -4.51 19.68 26.42
C THR A 32 -4.34 19.40 24.94
N ARG A 33 -3.60 18.33 24.63
CA ARG A 33 -3.96 17.35 23.59
C ARG A 33 -5.47 17.09 23.71
N GLY A 34 -6.26 17.80 22.91
CA GLY A 34 -7.70 17.85 23.06
C GLY A 34 -8.38 16.66 22.41
N TRP A 35 -8.80 15.69 23.23
CA TRP A 35 -9.95 14.85 22.94
C TRP A 35 -11.13 15.78 22.65
N VAL A 36 -11.68 15.76 21.44
CA VAL A 36 -12.94 16.44 21.15
C VAL A 36 -14.05 15.41 21.34
N PRO A 37 -14.75 15.39 22.49
CA PRO A 37 -15.98 14.63 22.57
C PRO A 37 -16.93 15.13 21.48
N LEU A 38 -17.66 14.21 20.85
CA LEU A 38 -18.60 14.45 19.74
C LEU A 38 -19.69 15.53 20.02
N THR A 39 -19.72 16.09 21.22
CA THR A 39 -20.60 17.16 21.68
C THR A 39 -20.08 18.59 21.39
N ARG A 40 -18.88 18.77 20.82
CA ARG A 40 -18.35 20.09 20.40
C ARG A 40 -18.01 20.16 18.90
N LEU A 41 -18.90 19.66 18.05
CA LEU A 41 -18.86 19.98 16.62
C LEU A 41 -19.19 21.48 16.41
N PRO A 42 -18.56 22.16 15.43
CA PRO A 42 -18.93 23.53 15.07
C PRO A 42 -20.41 23.62 14.65
N PRO A 43 -21.03 24.83 14.63
CA PRO A 43 -22.48 25.06 14.61
C PRO A 43 -23.27 24.52 13.39
N ARG A 44 -22.62 23.76 12.51
CA ARG A 44 -23.22 23.12 11.33
C ARG A 44 -23.82 21.74 11.61
N PHE A 45 -23.81 21.28 12.87
CA PHE A 45 -24.51 20.08 13.32
C PHE A 45 -25.45 20.46 14.47
N THR A 46 -26.75 20.35 14.25
CA THR A 46 -27.74 20.52 15.33
C THR A 46 -28.01 19.15 15.95
N LEU A 47 -27.68 18.99 17.23
CA LEU A 47 -28.12 17.84 18.04
C LEU A 47 -29.58 18.07 18.44
N GLY A 48 -30.50 17.33 17.84
CA GLY A 48 -31.88 17.22 18.32
C GLY A 48 -31.93 16.23 19.48
N LEU A 49 -32.15 16.72 20.70
CA LEU A 49 -32.53 15.89 21.85
C LEU A 49 -34.05 15.89 21.93
N GLU A 50 -34.71 14.84 21.46
CA GLU A 50 -36.11 14.62 21.85
C GLU A 50 -36.19 13.88 23.18
N ARG A 51 -36.98 14.44 24.09
CA ARG A 51 -37.29 13.88 25.41
C ARG A 51 -38.36 12.81 25.24
N LEU A 52 -38.02 11.57 25.57
CA LEU A 52 -39.02 10.51 25.79
C LEU A 52 -39.02 10.15 27.26
N GLU A 53 -40.15 10.39 27.93
CA GLU A 53 -40.40 9.92 29.29
C GLU A 53 -40.62 8.40 29.26
N GLY A 54 -39.75 7.66 29.97
CA GLY A 54 -39.95 6.23 30.19
C GLY A 54 -41.12 5.97 31.13
N LEU A 55 -41.77 4.81 30.98
CA LEU A 55 -42.91 4.37 31.80
C LEU A 55 -42.60 4.18 33.30
N ASP A 56 -41.35 4.38 33.73
CA ASP A 56 -40.89 4.36 35.13
C ASP A 56 -40.48 5.75 35.66
N GLY A 57 -40.66 6.81 34.88
CA GLY A 57 -40.29 8.19 35.26
C GLY A 57 -38.80 8.49 35.21
N SER A 58 -37.95 7.58 34.67
CA SER A 58 -36.53 7.85 34.49
C SER A 58 -36.23 8.53 33.15
N GLU A 59 -35.46 9.62 33.17
CA GLU A 59 -35.00 10.33 31.98
C GLU A 59 -33.99 9.45 31.22
N ARG A 60 -34.26 9.17 29.94
CA ARG A 60 -33.30 8.51 29.04
C ARG A 60 -32.99 9.41 27.84
N SER A 61 -31.72 9.69 27.64
CA SER A 61 -31.22 10.40 26.45
C SER A 61 -30.88 9.39 25.37
N VAL A 62 -31.65 9.36 24.27
CA VAL A 62 -31.30 8.59 23.07
C VAL A 62 -30.67 9.54 22.07
N LEU A 63 -29.44 9.24 21.64
CA LEU A 63 -28.74 10.02 20.62
C LEU A 63 -29.26 9.60 19.25
N GLN A 64 -30.22 10.34 18.70
CA GLN A 64 -30.70 10.14 17.34
C GLN A 64 -29.88 11.02 16.39
N ILE A 65 -29.10 10.38 15.51
CA ILE A 65 -28.37 11.08 14.45
C ILE A 65 -29.35 11.24 13.29
N GLU A 66 -30.02 12.39 13.23
CA GLU A 66 -30.79 12.79 12.06
C GLU A 66 -29.83 13.06 10.89
N PRO A 67 -30.08 12.48 9.69
CA PRO A 67 -29.29 12.80 8.52
C PRO A 67 -29.59 14.24 8.11
N MET A 68 -28.65 15.16 8.32
CA MET A 68 -28.73 16.45 7.64
C MET A 68 -28.61 16.20 6.13
N GLU A 69 -29.62 16.62 5.38
CA GLU A 69 -29.71 16.50 3.91
C GLU A 69 -28.50 17.09 3.14
N ASN A 70 -27.56 17.77 3.82
CA ASN A 70 -26.44 18.45 3.19
C ASN A 70 -25.03 18.12 3.75
N ALA A 71 -24.88 17.13 4.63
CA ALA A 71 -23.55 16.63 5.00
C ALA A 71 -23.06 15.59 3.97
N ARG A 72 -22.48 16.06 2.86
CA ARG A 72 -21.86 15.18 1.85
C ARG A 72 -20.57 14.58 2.41
N ILE A 73 -20.68 13.46 3.13
CA ILE A 73 -19.56 12.52 3.26
C ILE A 73 -19.18 12.11 1.83
N ALA A 74 -17.93 12.36 1.44
CA ALA A 74 -17.50 12.43 0.04
C ALA A 74 -17.59 11.11 -0.75
N SER A 75 -17.94 9.99 -0.14
CA SER A 75 -18.36 8.80 -0.89
C SER A 75 -19.39 7.97 -0.10
N GLN A 76 -20.35 7.41 -0.83
CA GLN A 76 -21.29 6.41 -0.32
C GLN A 76 -20.55 5.21 0.30
N GLU A 77 -19.35 4.91 -0.18
CA GLU A 77 -18.47 3.85 0.31
C GLU A 77 -17.94 4.11 1.72
N ALA A 78 -17.53 5.34 2.05
CA ALA A 78 -17.08 5.68 3.40
C ALA A 78 -18.22 5.53 4.42
N ARG A 79 -19.45 5.93 4.03
CA ARG A 79 -20.65 5.73 4.85
C ARG A 79 -20.96 4.24 5.05
N ASN A 80 -20.89 3.45 3.99
CA ASN A 80 -21.12 2.00 4.05
C ASN A 80 -20.05 1.28 4.89
N GLY A 81 -18.79 1.70 4.80
CA GLY A 81 -17.67 1.17 5.59
C GLY A 81 -17.84 1.42 7.10
N LEU A 82 -18.26 2.62 7.48
CA LEU A 82 -18.56 2.95 8.89
C LEU A 82 -19.72 2.14 9.44
N ILE A 83 -20.77 1.90 8.64
CA ILE A 83 -21.89 1.03 9.01
C ILE A 83 -21.42 -0.42 9.18
N GLY A 84 -20.56 -0.91 8.28
CA GLY A 84 -19.96 -2.24 8.34
C GLY A 84 -19.14 -2.46 9.61
N LEU A 85 -18.25 -1.51 9.94
CA LEU A 85 -17.45 -1.53 11.17
C LEU A 85 -18.32 -1.58 12.44
N ARG A 86 -19.36 -0.76 12.49
CA ARG A 86 -20.31 -0.76 13.62
C ARG A 86 -21.03 -2.10 13.75
N ARG A 87 -21.44 -2.71 12.63
CA ARG A 87 -22.09 -4.02 12.61
C ARG A 87 -21.16 -5.12 13.12
N GLN A 88 -19.92 -5.16 12.65
CA GLN A 88 -18.90 -6.12 13.09
C GLN A 88 -18.64 -6.00 14.60
N GLN A 89 -18.57 -4.77 15.12
CA GLN A 89 -18.39 -4.52 16.54
C GLN A 89 -19.57 -5.04 17.39
N VAL A 90 -20.81 -4.90 16.89
CA VAL A 90 -22.00 -5.46 17.55
C VAL A 90 -21.97 -6.99 17.53
N GLU A 91 -21.67 -7.60 16.38
CA GLU A 91 -21.59 -9.07 16.24
C GLU A 91 -20.51 -9.67 17.15
N VAL A 92 -19.34 -9.04 17.25
CA VAL A 92 -18.26 -9.45 18.18
C VAL A 92 -18.71 -9.31 19.64
N ARG A 93 -19.45 -8.26 19.97
CA ARG A 93 -19.96 -8.02 21.33
C ARG A 93 -21.03 -9.05 21.71
N GLU A 94 -21.94 -9.38 20.80
CA GLU A 94 -22.97 -10.40 20.99
C GLU A 94 -22.37 -11.79 21.13
N ALA A 95 -21.40 -12.15 20.26
CA ALA A 95 -20.68 -13.41 20.35
C ALA A 95 -19.88 -13.53 21.66
N ALA A 96 -19.32 -12.43 22.18
CA ALA A 96 -18.63 -12.39 23.47
C ALA A 96 -19.56 -12.53 24.69
N LEU A 97 -20.87 -12.31 24.51
CA LEU A 97 -21.91 -12.45 25.53
C LEU A 97 -22.53 -13.87 25.57
N GLN A 98 -22.25 -14.74 24.59
CA GLN A 98 -22.73 -16.13 24.59
C GLN A 98 -21.79 -17.08 25.35
N ALA A 99 -22.37 -17.98 26.15
CA ALA A 99 -21.68 -18.71 27.20
C ALA A 99 -20.95 -19.98 26.74
N ASN A 100 -19.64 -20.09 27.03
CA ASN A 100 -19.05 -21.33 27.56
C ASN A 100 -17.93 -20.99 28.58
N PRO A 101 -18.02 -21.40 29.87
CA PRO A 101 -17.29 -20.74 30.95
C PRO A 101 -15.83 -21.16 31.21
N SER A 102 -15.25 -22.16 30.52
CA SER A 102 -14.11 -22.92 31.10
C SER A 102 -12.78 -22.93 30.33
N THR A 103 -12.57 -22.17 29.26
CA THR A 103 -11.27 -22.23 28.54
C THR A 103 -10.26 -21.17 29.02
N LEU A 104 -9.07 -21.64 29.41
CA LEU A 104 -7.90 -20.84 29.82
C LEU A 104 -7.46 -19.80 28.77
N SER A 105 -7.82 -20.01 27.50
CA SER A 105 -7.65 -19.06 26.40
C SER A 105 -8.39 -17.72 26.60
N ARG A 106 -9.37 -17.63 27.52
CA ARG A 106 -10.04 -16.35 27.86
C ARG A 106 -9.23 -15.49 28.84
N ARG A 107 -8.47 -16.08 29.77
CA ARG A 107 -7.59 -15.29 30.67
C ARG A 107 -6.49 -14.56 29.89
N LEU A 108 -5.99 -15.19 28.82
CA LEU A 108 -5.00 -14.58 27.94
C LEU A 108 -5.60 -13.56 26.94
N ARG A 109 -6.88 -13.70 26.54
CA ARG A 109 -7.57 -12.69 25.72
C ARG A 109 -8.03 -11.46 26.50
N ASN A 110 -8.36 -11.62 27.79
CA ASN A 110 -8.68 -10.50 28.68
C ASN A 110 -7.44 -9.71 29.14
N ALA A 111 -6.23 -10.23 28.90
CA ALA A 111 -4.97 -9.59 29.33
C ALA A 111 -4.35 -8.69 28.25
N TYR A 112 -4.89 -8.65 27.03
CA TYR A 112 -4.65 -7.51 26.15
C TYR A 112 -5.70 -6.46 26.50
N PRO A 113 -5.33 -5.30 27.04
CA PRO A 113 -6.28 -4.23 27.21
C PRO A 113 -6.67 -3.76 25.80
N LEU A 114 -7.84 -4.20 25.33
CA LEU A 114 -8.78 -3.26 24.70
C LEU A 114 -9.15 -2.25 25.79
N GLY A 115 -8.20 -1.39 26.15
CA GLY A 115 -8.35 -0.43 27.21
C GLY A 115 -9.48 0.52 26.86
N GLY A 116 -10.44 0.64 27.78
CA GLY A 116 -11.29 1.81 27.99
C GLY A 116 -12.10 2.33 26.80
N GLY A 117 -13.43 2.15 26.85
CA GLY A 117 -14.39 3.08 26.23
C GLY A 117 -14.44 3.22 24.69
N GLU A 118 -13.43 2.77 23.94
CA GLU A 118 -13.25 3.16 22.53
C GLU A 118 -12.89 2.00 21.58
N ALA A 119 -13.20 0.76 21.96
CA ALA A 119 -13.14 -0.34 21.02
C ALA A 119 -14.29 -0.17 20.01
N GLY A 120 -14.04 0.53 18.89
CA GLY A 120 -15.02 0.86 17.85
C GLY A 120 -14.88 2.25 17.22
N ALA A 121 -13.95 3.07 17.67
CA ALA A 121 -13.71 4.40 17.08
C ALA A 121 -12.69 4.33 15.94
N ALA A 122 -13.06 4.85 14.76
CA ALA A 122 -12.11 5.19 13.72
C ALA A 122 -11.74 6.66 13.88
N TRP A 123 -10.44 6.94 14.05
CA TRP A 123 -9.93 8.30 14.11
C TRP A 123 -9.89 8.86 12.71
N VAL A 124 -10.94 9.60 12.34
CA VAL A 124 -10.96 10.33 11.08
C VAL A 124 -10.40 11.72 11.35
N PHE A 125 -9.19 11.98 10.86
CA PHE A 125 -8.60 13.32 10.97
C PHE A 125 -9.51 14.35 10.33
N PRO A 126 -9.67 15.55 10.91
CA PRO A 126 -10.50 16.60 10.33
C PRO A 126 -10.18 16.89 8.86
N ARG A 127 -8.93 16.68 8.41
CA ARG A 127 -8.54 16.82 6.99
C ARG A 127 -9.22 15.85 6.02
N VAL A 128 -9.60 14.66 6.51
CA VAL A 128 -10.32 13.64 5.71
C VAL A 128 -11.80 14.04 5.56
N LEU A 129 -12.32 14.81 6.51
CA LEU A 129 -13.68 15.37 6.50
C LEU A 129 -13.73 16.80 5.93
N ALA A 130 -12.58 17.47 5.90
CA ALA A 130 -12.44 18.75 5.25
C ALA A 130 -12.57 18.49 3.76
N ASP A 131 -13.42 19.29 3.11
CA ASP A 131 -13.44 19.44 1.67
C ASP A 131 -12.04 19.95 1.28
N SER A 132 -11.10 19.02 1.05
CA SER A 132 -9.75 19.41 0.68
C SER A 132 -9.88 19.97 -0.73
N SER A 133 -10.00 21.29 -0.80
CA SER A 133 -9.92 22.10 -2.02
C SER A 133 -8.57 21.95 -2.74
N THR A 134 -7.77 20.93 -2.41
CA THR A 134 -6.53 20.60 -3.08
C THR A 134 -6.87 19.80 -4.34
N ASN A 135 -6.94 20.48 -5.47
CA ASN A 135 -7.05 19.85 -6.80
C ASN A 135 -5.76 19.10 -7.22
N ASN A 136 -4.82 18.89 -6.30
CA ASN A 136 -3.48 18.37 -6.56
C ASN A 136 -3.31 17.03 -5.84
N LEU A 137 -3.10 15.97 -6.61
CA LEU A 137 -2.74 14.65 -6.10
C LEU A 137 -1.44 14.73 -5.28
N CYS A 138 -1.42 14.10 -4.10
CA CYS A 138 -0.23 13.87 -3.29
C CYS A 138 -0.32 12.48 -2.67
N PHE A 139 0.66 11.62 -2.92
CA PHE A 139 0.75 10.31 -2.28
C PHE A 139 2.18 10.01 -1.85
N VAL A 140 2.32 9.12 -0.87
CA VAL A 140 3.62 8.54 -0.51
C VAL A 140 3.74 7.20 -1.21
N ALA A 141 4.91 6.93 -1.79
CA ALA A 141 5.31 5.59 -2.24
C ALA A 141 6.46 5.10 -1.37
N ALA A 142 6.39 3.84 -0.94
CA ALA A 142 7.42 3.17 -0.14
C ALA A 142 7.46 1.67 -0.44
N CYS A 143 8.59 1.01 -0.14
CA CYS A 143 8.80 -0.43 -0.34
C CYS A 143 9.90 -0.94 0.58
N CYS A 144 10.18 -2.25 0.57
CA CYS A 144 11.37 -2.85 1.17
C CYS A 144 11.58 -2.43 2.64
N GLN A 145 10.65 -2.85 3.50
CA GLN A 145 10.69 -2.66 4.95
C GLN A 145 11.40 -3.82 5.65
N HIS A 146 12.69 -4.01 5.39
CA HIS A 146 13.44 -5.06 6.07
C HIS A 146 13.34 -4.85 7.60
N PRO A 147 13.08 -5.88 8.41
CA PRO A 147 12.86 -5.69 9.85
C PRO A 147 14.14 -5.34 10.62
N GLY A 148 15.31 -5.56 9.99
CA GLY A 148 16.62 -5.44 10.63
C GLY A 148 16.88 -6.53 11.67
N THR A 149 18.05 -6.46 12.29
CA THR A 149 18.35 -7.22 13.51
C THR A 149 17.67 -6.59 14.74
N LEU A 150 17.72 -7.25 15.89
CA LEU A 150 17.20 -6.68 17.14
C LEU A 150 17.85 -5.33 17.51
N ALA A 151 19.10 -5.11 17.13
CA ALA A 151 19.82 -3.85 17.34
C ALA A 151 19.47 -2.76 16.31
N GLU A 152 18.59 -3.07 15.34
CA GLU A 152 18.29 -2.24 14.18
C GLU A 152 16.83 -1.85 14.07
N ILE A 153 15.97 -2.33 14.96
CA ILE A 153 14.52 -2.11 14.92
C ILE A 153 14.19 -0.61 14.80
N GLU A 154 14.87 0.25 15.56
CA GLU A 154 14.67 1.71 15.48
C GLU A 154 15.08 2.28 14.12
N ARG A 155 16.16 1.76 13.52
CA ARG A 155 16.63 2.19 12.19
C ARG A 155 15.71 1.70 11.08
N ALA A 156 15.14 0.50 11.24
CA ALA A 156 14.20 -0.08 10.30
C ALA A 156 12.87 0.69 10.24
N ASP A 157 12.42 1.23 11.37
CA ASP A 157 11.14 1.95 11.48
C ASP A 157 11.28 3.47 11.24
N ALA A 158 12.51 4.01 11.17
CA ALA A 158 12.80 5.43 11.09
C ALA A 158 12.09 6.14 9.93
N SER A 159 12.12 5.55 8.72
CA SER A 159 11.48 6.12 7.52
C SER A 159 9.97 6.25 7.68
N MET A 160 9.32 5.25 8.30
CA MET A 160 7.88 5.28 8.58
C MET A 160 7.53 6.30 9.67
N LEU A 161 8.38 6.43 10.70
CA LEU A 161 8.22 7.46 11.74
C LEU A 161 8.37 8.87 11.17
N GLU A 162 9.29 9.08 10.22
CA GLU A 162 9.44 10.35 9.50
C GLU A 162 8.22 10.69 8.64
N ILE A 163 7.64 9.70 7.93
CA ILE A 163 6.38 9.90 7.21
C ILE A 163 5.28 10.29 8.21
N ALA A 164 5.14 9.58 9.32
CA ALA A 164 4.11 9.86 10.33
C ALA A 164 4.22 11.28 10.91
N ASP A 165 5.43 11.73 11.23
CA ASP A 165 5.71 13.09 11.69
C ASP A 165 5.38 14.14 10.63
N GLY A 166 5.77 13.91 9.37
CA GLY A 166 5.42 14.79 8.25
C GLY A 166 3.91 14.86 7.97
N LEU A 167 3.18 13.75 8.17
CA LEU A 167 1.71 13.72 8.11
C LEU A 167 1.06 14.52 9.24
N GLU A 168 1.62 14.46 10.46
CA GLU A 168 1.12 15.16 11.65
C GLU A 168 1.33 16.67 11.56
N LYS A 169 2.50 17.10 11.08
CA LYS A 169 2.85 18.51 10.88
C LYS A 169 2.16 19.14 9.65
N GLY A 170 1.67 18.31 8.72
CA GLY A 170 1.09 18.76 7.46
C GLY A 170 2.10 19.03 6.35
N ASP A 171 3.38 18.76 6.58
CA ASP A 171 4.46 18.89 5.59
C ASP A 171 4.30 17.90 4.42
N ILE A 172 3.69 16.74 4.71
CA ILE A 172 3.29 15.72 3.75
C ILE A 172 1.75 15.67 3.72
N PRO A 173 1.07 16.43 2.84
CA PRO A 173 -0.38 16.41 2.74
C PRO A 173 -0.87 15.23 1.88
N ALA A 174 -0.27 14.04 2.06
CA ALA A 174 -0.59 12.86 1.26
C ALA A 174 -2.03 12.39 1.53
N GLN A 175 -2.72 11.99 0.47
CA GLN A 175 -4.07 11.44 0.54
C GLN A 175 -4.09 9.92 0.70
N PHE A 176 -3.05 9.23 0.24
CA PHE A 176 -2.89 7.79 0.39
C PHE A 176 -1.41 7.38 0.36
N LEU A 177 -1.16 6.14 0.73
CA LEU A 177 0.13 5.46 0.70
C LEU A 177 0.07 4.32 -0.32
N CYS A 178 1.08 4.22 -1.18
CA CYS A 178 1.36 3.05 -2.00
C CYS A 178 2.54 2.29 -1.41
N LEU A 179 2.31 1.05 -0.99
CA LEU A 179 3.36 0.12 -0.57
C LEU A 179 3.64 -0.88 -1.69
N LEU A 180 4.83 -0.79 -2.26
CA LEU A 180 5.17 -1.46 -3.52
C LEU A 180 5.76 -2.86 -3.27
N GLY A 181 5.33 -3.53 -2.20
CA GLY A 181 5.79 -4.85 -1.77
C GLY A 181 7.07 -4.85 -0.93
N ASP A 182 7.44 -6.03 -0.45
CA ASP A 182 8.46 -6.29 0.56
C ASP A 182 8.16 -5.62 1.91
N GLN A 183 6.92 -5.74 2.39
CA GLN A 183 6.52 -5.19 3.69
C GLN A 183 6.98 -6.07 4.86
N ILE A 184 7.05 -7.39 4.67
CA ILE A 184 7.17 -8.34 5.79
C ILE A 184 8.51 -9.07 5.90
N TYR A 185 9.20 -9.32 4.77
CA TYR A 185 10.37 -10.20 4.70
C TYR A 185 10.17 -11.52 5.44
N ALA A 186 9.40 -12.41 4.82
CA ALA A 186 9.10 -13.77 5.28
C ALA A 186 10.35 -14.63 5.55
N ASP A 187 11.47 -14.21 4.99
CA ASP A 187 12.76 -14.86 4.84
C ASP A 187 13.93 -14.00 5.39
N ALA A 188 13.63 -12.93 6.15
CA ALA A 188 14.61 -11.98 6.69
C ALA A 188 15.79 -12.63 7.44
N THR A 189 15.62 -13.84 7.99
CA THR A 189 16.66 -14.52 8.76
C THR A 189 17.45 -15.56 7.95
N ALA A 190 17.18 -15.68 6.65
CA ALA A 190 17.77 -16.66 5.74
C ALA A 190 17.71 -18.10 6.30
N GLY A 191 16.65 -18.43 7.05
CA GLY A 191 16.48 -19.74 7.68
C GLY A 191 17.33 -20.00 8.93
N LEU A 192 18.15 -19.05 9.40
CA LEU A 192 19.03 -19.25 10.56
C LEU A 192 18.27 -19.36 11.88
N THR A 193 17.18 -18.62 12.01
CA THR A 193 16.37 -18.54 13.23
C THR A 193 14.88 -18.69 12.97
N ASP A 194 14.52 -19.13 11.77
CA ASP A 194 13.12 -19.27 11.34
C ASP A 194 12.45 -20.47 11.99
N SER A 195 11.13 -20.35 12.24
CA SER A 195 10.32 -21.54 12.51
C SER A 195 10.28 -22.42 11.26
N VAL A 196 10.38 -23.74 11.45
CA VAL A 196 10.17 -24.74 10.40
C VAL A 196 8.73 -24.74 9.87
N SER A 197 7.79 -24.11 10.59
CA SER A 197 6.40 -23.95 10.16
C SER A 197 6.24 -22.67 9.33
N PRO A 198 5.89 -22.77 8.03
CA PRO A 198 5.54 -21.61 7.21
C PRO A 198 4.50 -20.70 7.86
N ILE A 199 3.52 -21.28 8.57
CA ILE A 199 2.46 -20.55 9.25
C ILE A 199 3.03 -19.68 10.36
N GLU A 200 3.90 -20.23 11.21
CA GLU A 200 4.48 -19.47 12.32
C GLU A 200 5.48 -18.41 11.84
N ARG A 201 6.28 -18.76 10.83
CA ARG A 201 7.25 -17.86 10.20
C ARG A 201 6.56 -16.65 9.60
N LEU A 202 5.59 -16.86 8.70
CA LEU A 202 4.84 -15.79 8.05
C LEU A 202 4.01 -14.99 9.05
N ARG A 203 3.34 -15.66 10.01
CA ARG A 203 2.64 -14.96 11.10
C ARG A 203 3.58 -14.00 11.84
N SER A 204 4.77 -14.47 12.19
CA SER A 204 5.74 -13.68 12.96
C SER A 204 6.28 -12.51 12.13
N ALA A 205 6.60 -12.74 10.85
CA ALA A 205 7.02 -11.68 9.92
C ALA A 205 5.93 -10.62 9.74
N THR A 206 4.71 -11.03 9.42
CA THR A 206 3.56 -10.14 9.26
C THR A 206 3.27 -9.36 10.54
N LEU A 207 3.17 -10.03 11.69
CA LEU A 207 2.88 -9.35 12.96
C LEU A 207 4.01 -8.40 13.36
N ARG A 208 5.28 -8.70 13.06
CA ARG A 208 6.39 -7.79 13.31
C ARG A 208 6.25 -6.52 12.47
N ALA A 209 6.05 -6.66 11.16
CA ALA A 209 5.90 -5.53 10.25
C ALA A 209 4.69 -4.65 10.60
N PHE A 210 3.53 -5.25 10.84
CA PHE A 210 2.28 -4.53 11.11
C PHE A 210 2.19 -3.95 12.52
N ASN A 211 3.00 -4.45 13.47
CA ASN A 211 3.09 -3.87 14.82
C ASN A 211 4.21 -2.83 14.97
N ALA A 212 5.05 -2.62 13.95
CA ALA A 212 6.03 -1.54 13.95
C ALA A 212 5.32 -0.19 14.20
N GLU A 213 5.94 0.66 15.01
CA GLU A 213 5.30 1.88 15.51
C GLU A 213 5.01 2.85 14.36
N GLY A 214 6.01 3.08 13.50
CA GLY A 214 5.90 3.88 12.31
C GLY A 214 4.83 3.33 11.36
N PHE A 215 4.88 2.04 11.05
CA PHE A 215 3.88 1.41 10.17
C PHE A 215 2.45 1.64 10.68
N ARG A 216 2.19 1.40 11.97
CA ARG A 216 0.88 1.65 12.59
C ARG A 216 0.49 3.11 12.54
N LYS A 217 1.43 4.02 12.82
CA LYS A 217 1.17 5.46 12.78
C LYS A 217 0.77 5.92 11.37
N VAL A 218 1.45 5.45 10.33
CA VAL A 218 1.15 5.86 8.95
C VAL A 218 -0.14 5.21 8.45
N THR A 219 -0.28 3.90 8.58
CA THR A 219 -1.44 3.16 8.01
C THR A 219 -2.76 3.44 8.73
N SER A 220 -2.73 3.88 10.00
CA SER A 220 -3.92 4.40 10.69
C SER A 220 -4.37 5.78 10.22
N ARG A 221 -3.57 6.48 9.40
CA ARG A 221 -3.80 7.85 8.93
C ARG A 221 -4.10 7.97 7.44
N LEU A 222 -3.70 6.97 6.65
CA LEU A 222 -3.80 6.98 5.19
C LEU A 222 -4.46 5.69 4.70
N PRO A 223 -5.41 5.77 3.74
CA PRO A 223 -5.70 4.66 2.85
C PRO A 223 -4.38 4.11 2.29
N THR A 224 -4.19 2.80 2.38
CA THR A 224 -2.94 2.14 2.02
C THR A 224 -3.21 1.08 0.96
N TYR A 225 -2.63 1.26 -0.21
CA TYR A 225 -2.72 0.37 -1.35
C TYR A 225 -1.41 -0.40 -1.47
N MET A 226 -1.49 -1.74 -1.46
CA MET A 226 -0.29 -2.59 -1.43
C MET A 226 -0.19 -3.47 -2.68
N THR A 227 1.01 -3.67 -3.20
CA THR A 227 1.31 -4.65 -4.27
C THR A 227 2.15 -5.81 -3.72
N LEU A 228 2.08 -6.97 -4.37
CA LEU A 228 2.87 -8.14 -4.01
C LEU A 228 4.31 -7.99 -4.56
N ASP A 229 5.30 -8.26 -3.71
CA ASP A 229 6.69 -8.49 -4.10
C ASP A 229 7.18 -9.84 -3.53
N ASP A 230 8.47 -10.17 -3.62
CA ASP A 230 8.93 -11.56 -3.43
C ASP A 230 9.11 -11.91 -1.97
N HIS A 231 9.54 -10.94 -1.15
CA HIS A 231 9.73 -11.14 0.27
C HIS A 231 8.42 -11.26 1.07
N GLU A 232 7.25 -11.13 0.43
CA GLU A 232 5.99 -11.63 0.96
C GLU A 232 5.92 -13.18 0.97
N ILE A 233 6.66 -13.85 0.08
CA ILE A 233 6.67 -15.31 -0.09
C ILE A 233 8.03 -15.88 0.28
N ASP A 234 9.08 -15.54 -0.46
CA ASP A 234 10.47 -16.01 -0.33
C ASP A 234 11.36 -15.24 -1.31
N ASN A 235 12.63 -14.96 -0.98
CA ASN A 235 13.57 -14.30 -1.88
C ASN A 235 13.54 -14.88 -3.30
N ASP A 236 13.54 -14.00 -4.30
CA ASP A 236 13.52 -14.29 -5.73
C ASP A 236 12.36 -15.20 -6.18
N TRP A 237 11.22 -15.19 -5.46
CA TRP A 237 10.10 -16.12 -5.64
C TRP A 237 9.66 -16.31 -7.11
N SER A 238 9.64 -17.55 -7.59
CA SER A 238 9.02 -17.87 -8.87
C SER A 238 8.28 -19.21 -8.82
N THR A 239 7.31 -19.39 -9.72
CA THR A 239 6.51 -20.62 -9.83
C THR A 239 7.37 -21.83 -10.22
N ASP A 240 8.59 -21.62 -10.72
CA ASP A 240 9.54 -22.71 -11.01
C ASP A 240 9.87 -23.54 -9.76
N LYS A 241 9.75 -22.95 -8.56
CA LYS A 241 9.92 -23.66 -7.26
C LYS A 241 8.80 -24.70 -7.01
N LEU A 242 7.71 -24.65 -7.77
CA LEU A 242 6.55 -25.54 -7.64
C LEU A 242 6.57 -26.69 -8.64
N GLU A 243 7.53 -26.70 -9.56
CA GLU A 243 7.62 -27.71 -10.60
C GLU A 243 8.16 -29.02 -10.04
N PHE A 244 7.45 -30.12 -10.32
CA PHE A 244 7.90 -31.45 -9.92
C PHE A 244 9.24 -31.80 -10.55
N ARG A 245 10.16 -32.26 -9.71
CA ARG A 245 11.44 -32.83 -10.11
C ARG A 245 11.65 -34.10 -9.30
N GLN A 246 11.93 -35.20 -10.00
CA GLN A 246 12.15 -36.50 -9.36
C GLN A 246 13.27 -36.38 -8.31
N GLY A 247 13.01 -36.84 -7.08
CA GLY A 247 13.94 -36.72 -5.95
C GLY A 247 13.88 -35.37 -5.19
N HIS A 248 12.99 -34.46 -5.56
CA HIS A 248 12.77 -33.17 -4.91
C HIS A 248 11.33 -32.98 -4.41
N GLU A 249 10.58 -34.06 -4.20
CA GLU A 249 9.16 -34.04 -3.86
C GLU A 249 8.88 -33.30 -2.55
N ALA A 250 9.77 -33.43 -1.56
CA ALA A 250 9.66 -32.72 -0.29
C ALA A 250 9.84 -31.20 -0.46
N ALA A 251 10.84 -30.77 -1.26
CA ALA A 251 11.09 -29.35 -1.51
C ALA A 251 9.94 -28.70 -2.28
N GLU A 252 9.35 -29.42 -3.24
CA GLU A 252 8.15 -28.98 -3.95
C GLU A 252 6.95 -28.83 -3.00
N ALA A 253 6.72 -29.81 -2.13
CA ALA A 253 5.64 -29.77 -1.15
C ALA A 253 5.81 -28.60 -0.16
N ASP A 254 7.04 -28.33 0.27
CA ASP A 254 7.37 -27.20 1.15
C ASP A 254 7.19 -25.86 0.43
N ALA A 255 7.63 -25.74 -0.83
CA ALA A 255 7.42 -24.55 -1.64
C ALA A 255 5.92 -24.26 -1.88
N LYS A 256 5.12 -25.30 -2.15
CA LYS A 256 3.66 -25.17 -2.26
C LYS A 256 3.04 -24.68 -0.95
N ARG A 257 3.42 -25.27 0.18
CA ARG A 257 2.92 -24.85 1.50
C ARG A 257 3.33 -23.42 1.82
N GLN A 258 4.58 -23.04 1.58
CA GLN A 258 5.08 -21.68 1.81
C GLN A 258 4.27 -20.67 0.99
N ARG A 259 4.12 -20.92 -0.32
CA ARG A 259 3.31 -20.08 -1.21
C ARG A 259 1.89 -19.93 -0.71
N ASP A 260 1.20 -21.04 -0.43
CA ASP A 260 -0.22 -21.01 -0.07
C ASP A 260 -0.45 -20.23 1.21
N VAL A 261 0.42 -20.39 2.20
CA VAL A 261 0.37 -19.63 3.44
C VAL A 261 0.72 -18.17 3.18
N ALA A 262 1.78 -17.88 2.42
CA ALA A 262 2.20 -16.51 2.10
C ALA A 262 1.11 -15.72 1.40
N LEU A 263 0.53 -16.28 0.34
CA LEU A 263 -0.56 -15.65 -0.41
C LEU A 263 -1.82 -15.50 0.45
N ALA A 264 -2.10 -16.40 1.39
CA ALA A 264 -3.18 -16.24 2.35
C ALA A 264 -2.94 -15.07 3.33
N TYR A 265 -1.71 -14.91 3.83
CA TYR A 265 -1.34 -13.77 4.68
C TYR A 265 -1.36 -12.45 3.89
N PHE A 266 -0.77 -12.43 2.70
CA PHE A 266 -0.82 -11.27 1.80
C PHE A 266 -2.27 -10.85 1.52
N LYS A 267 -3.12 -11.83 1.16
CA LYS A 267 -4.55 -11.59 0.97
C LYS A 267 -5.22 -10.97 2.20
N ALA A 268 -4.92 -11.50 3.39
CA ALA A 268 -5.59 -11.11 4.63
C ALA A 268 -5.11 -9.77 5.22
N TYR A 269 -3.83 -9.43 5.08
CA TYR A 269 -3.21 -8.27 5.74
C TYR A 269 -2.83 -7.15 4.76
N GLN A 270 -2.64 -7.43 3.47
CA GLN A 270 -2.17 -6.44 2.50
C GLN A 270 -3.24 -6.19 1.44
N TRP A 271 -3.63 -7.20 0.67
CA TRP A 271 -4.58 -7.04 -0.43
C TRP A 271 -6.01 -6.68 0.02
N MET A 272 -6.42 -7.09 1.22
CA MET A 272 -7.76 -6.74 1.75
C MET A 272 -7.97 -5.23 1.92
N HIS A 273 -6.89 -4.45 2.01
CA HIS A 273 -6.95 -2.98 2.05
C HIS A 273 -7.25 -2.36 0.68
N SER A 274 -7.13 -3.12 -0.40
CA SER A 274 -7.30 -2.68 -1.79
C SER A 274 -8.71 -3.03 -2.33
N PRO A 275 -9.15 -2.41 -3.45
CA PRO A 275 -10.51 -2.60 -4.00
C PRO A 275 -10.89 -4.02 -4.46
N GLN A 276 -9.95 -4.95 -4.59
CA GLN A 276 -10.19 -6.35 -4.99
C GLN A 276 -11.02 -6.49 -6.28
N ASN A 277 -10.81 -5.58 -7.22
CA ASN A 277 -11.59 -5.45 -8.46
C ASN A 277 -10.80 -5.87 -9.72
N GLY A 278 -9.71 -6.61 -9.55
CA GLY A 278 -8.95 -7.20 -10.66
C GLY A 278 -9.85 -8.09 -11.53
N SER A 279 -9.71 -7.98 -12.84
CA SER A 279 -10.49 -8.78 -13.80
C SER A 279 -9.92 -10.19 -13.99
N VAL A 280 -8.66 -10.41 -13.62
CA VAL A 280 -7.96 -11.68 -13.78
C VAL A 280 -8.07 -12.50 -12.51
N LYS A 281 -8.40 -13.78 -12.67
CA LYS A 281 -8.53 -14.72 -11.56
C LYS A 281 -7.15 -15.15 -11.04
N ASP A 282 -7.11 -15.58 -9.79
CA ASP A 282 -5.92 -16.15 -9.15
C ASP A 282 -4.67 -15.25 -9.21
N CYS A 283 -4.87 -13.94 -9.27
CA CYS A 283 -3.82 -12.92 -9.14
C CYS A 283 -4.29 -11.82 -8.18
N PHE A 284 -3.39 -10.88 -7.87
CA PHE A 284 -3.67 -9.79 -6.96
C PHE A 284 -3.77 -8.41 -7.63
N ASP A 285 -3.98 -8.37 -8.95
CA ASP A 285 -4.22 -7.13 -9.68
C ASP A 285 -5.45 -6.38 -9.13
N TYR A 286 -5.41 -5.05 -9.18
CA TYR A 286 -6.57 -4.19 -8.93
C TYR A 286 -6.33 -2.80 -9.53
N ASN A 287 -7.38 -1.99 -9.57
CA ASN A 287 -7.28 -0.59 -9.99
C ASN A 287 -8.16 0.32 -9.15
N PHE A 288 -7.81 1.60 -9.10
CA PHE A 288 -8.60 2.64 -8.45
C PHE A 288 -8.35 3.99 -9.10
N ASP A 289 -9.30 4.90 -8.94
CA ASP A 289 -9.12 6.29 -9.34
C ASP A 289 -8.79 7.13 -8.09
N ALA A 290 -7.93 8.12 -8.27
CA ALA A 290 -7.61 9.12 -7.28
C ALA A 290 -7.76 10.51 -7.90
N ILE A 291 -7.41 11.56 -7.15
CA ILE A 291 -7.57 12.96 -7.59
C ILE A 291 -6.96 13.14 -8.99
N GLU A 292 -7.84 13.32 -9.98
CA GLU A 292 -7.52 13.53 -11.39
C GLU A 292 -6.49 12.54 -11.97
N SER A 293 -6.50 11.29 -11.49
CA SER A 293 -5.52 10.26 -11.84
C SER A 293 -6.10 8.86 -11.69
N ARG A 294 -5.50 7.88 -12.36
CA ARG A 294 -5.90 6.47 -12.30
C ARG A 294 -4.71 5.60 -11.93
N PHE A 295 -4.94 4.54 -11.18
CA PHE A 295 -3.92 3.63 -10.71
C PHE A 295 -4.27 2.19 -11.09
N TYR A 296 -3.29 1.45 -11.62
CA TYR A 296 -3.34 0.01 -11.83
C TYR A 296 -2.23 -0.64 -11.02
N ALA A 297 -2.60 -1.48 -10.07
CA ALA A 297 -1.70 -2.30 -9.29
C ALA A 297 -1.51 -3.64 -10.00
N LEU A 298 -0.30 -3.90 -10.50
CA LEU A 298 0.05 -5.12 -11.19
C LEU A 298 0.79 -6.07 -10.25
N ASP A 299 0.31 -7.30 -10.15
CA ASP A 299 0.97 -8.39 -9.46
C ASP A 299 2.03 -9.03 -10.36
N THR A 300 3.30 -8.85 -9.97
CA THR A 300 4.48 -9.31 -10.72
C THR A 300 5.10 -10.60 -10.18
N ARG A 301 4.43 -11.33 -9.28
CA ARG A 301 5.06 -12.41 -8.50
C ARG A 301 4.24 -13.69 -8.41
N SER A 302 2.91 -13.62 -8.33
CA SER A 302 2.08 -14.82 -8.18
C SER A 302 2.23 -15.81 -9.34
N HIS A 303 2.44 -15.28 -10.56
CA HIS A 303 2.59 -16.05 -11.80
C HIS A 303 3.98 -15.95 -12.44
N ARG A 304 4.99 -15.40 -11.73
CA ARG A 304 6.34 -15.25 -12.30
C ARG A 304 6.96 -16.61 -12.59
N ARG A 305 7.53 -16.77 -13.78
CA ARG A 305 8.33 -17.93 -14.20
C ARG A 305 9.65 -17.49 -14.81
N ARG A 306 10.74 -18.14 -14.43
CA ARG A 306 12.11 -17.83 -14.87
C ARG A 306 12.58 -18.72 -16.01
N PHE A 307 12.12 -19.98 -16.07
CA PHE A 307 12.59 -20.96 -17.04
C PHE A 307 11.50 -21.39 -18.03
N GLY A 308 11.93 -22.02 -19.13
CA GLY A 308 11.05 -22.44 -20.23
C GLY A 308 10.53 -21.24 -21.04
N THR A 309 9.40 -20.68 -20.62
CA THR A 309 8.82 -19.45 -21.18
C THR A 309 8.81 -18.39 -20.08
N PRO A 310 9.88 -17.56 -20.00
CA PRO A 310 9.99 -16.57 -18.94
C PRO A 310 8.85 -15.55 -19.02
N GLN A 311 8.24 -15.27 -17.86
CA GLN A 311 7.19 -14.28 -17.70
C GLN A 311 7.28 -13.67 -16.30
N VAL A 312 7.01 -12.38 -16.17
CA VAL A 312 6.86 -11.67 -14.89
C VAL A 312 5.46 -11.88 -14.32
N CYS A 313 4.43 -11.81 -15.17
CA CYS A 313 3.04 -12.04 -14.80
C CYS A 313 2.32 -12.91 -15.85
N ALA A 314 1.09 -13.35 -15.58
CA ALA A 314 0.32 -14.14 -16.55
C ALA A 314 -0.03 -13.32 -17.81
N PRO A 315 -0.17 -13.95 -18.99
CA PRO A 315 -0.60 -13.26 -20.21
C PRO A 315 -1.91 -12.48 -20.05
N GLU A 316 -2.88 -13.03 -19.30
CA GLU A 316 -4.17 -12.41 -19.04
C GLU A 316 -4.04 -11.11 -18.21
N GLN A 317 -3.03 -11.01 -17.34
CA GLN A 317 -2.72 -9.78 -16.61
C GLN A 317 -2.18 -8.70 -17.55
N ILE A 318 -1.38 -9.08 -18.55
CA ILE A 318 -0.93 -8.15 -19.60
C ILE A 318 -2.13 -7.67 -20.42
N GLU A 319 -3.00 -8.57 -20.85
CA GLU A 319 -4.22 -8.20 -21.60
C GLU A 319 -5.11 -7.24 -20.80
N ALA A 320 -5.31 -7.50 -19.51
CA ALA A 320 -6.07 -6.63 -18.62
C ALA A 320 -5.42 -5.24 -18.46
N LEU A 321 -4.10 -5.19 -18.28
CA LEU A 321 -3.34 -3.95 -18.22
C LEU A 321 -3.44 -3.14 -19.52
N VAL A 322 -3.32 -3.80 -20.68
CA VAL A 322 -3.46 -3.16 -22.00
C VAL A 322 -4.88 -2.62 -22.20
N ALA A 323 -5.90 -3.38 -21.82
CA ALA A 323 -7.28 -2.93 -21.88
C ALA A 323 -7.51 -1.73 -20.95
N TRP A 324 -6.95 -1.74 -19.74
CA TRP A 324 -7.04 -0.62 -18.81
C TRP A 324 -6.32 0.62 -19.33
N LEU A 325 -5.12 0.50 -19.92
CA LEU A 325 -4.39 1.59 -20.57
C LEU A 325 -5.16 2.17 -21.78
N GLY A 326 -5.96 1.36 -22.46
CA GLY A 326 -6.84 1.79 -23.55
C GLY A 326 -8.16 2.41 -23.07
N SER A 327 -8.43 2.38 -21.77
CA SER A 327 -9.66 2.90 -21.16
C SER A 327 -9.45 4.29 -20.54
N GLY A 328 -10.54 5.01 -20.30
CA GLY A 328 -10.53 6.25 -19.54
C GLY A 328 -10.07 7.50 -20.32
N PRO A 329 -10.04 8.67 -19.66
CA PRO A 329 -9.73 9.94 -20.33
C PRO A 329 -8.25 10.02 -20.71
N ALA A 330 -7.96 10.41 -21.96
CA ALA A 330 -6.60 10.56 -22.49
C ALA A 330 -5.74 11.55 -21.68
N ASP A 331 -6.40 12.55 -21.07
CA ASP A 331 -5.77 13.61 -20.30
C ASP A 331 -5.54 13.22 -18.83
N MET A 332 -6.04 12.09 -18.37
CA MET A 332 -5.84 11.66 -16.98
C MET A 332 -4.52 10.87 -16.88
N PRO A 333 -3.57 11.22 -16.00
CA PRO A 333 -2.37 10.42 -15.82
C PRO A 333 -2.71 9.01 -15.32
N HIS A 334 -2.09 8.02 -15.93
CA HIS A 334 -2.23 6.61 -15.58
C HIS A 334 -0.96 6.17 -14.86
N PHE A 335 -1.11 5.78 -13.60
CA PHE A 335 -0.06 5.23 -12.76
C PHE A 335 -0.15 3.71 -12.77
N ILE A 336 0.98 3.03 -12.97
CA ILE A 336 1.08 1.58 -12.80
C ILE A 336 2.01 1.32 -11.63
N THR A 337 1.50 0.71 -10.57
CA THR A 337 2.25 0.34 -9.38
C THR A 337 2.57 -1.15 -9.39
N MET A 338 3.80 -1.54 -9.08
CA MET A 338 4.25 -2.94 -9.13
C MET A 338 5.44 -3.18 -8.18
N GLY A 339 5.66 -4.42 -7.75
CA GLY A 339 6.85 -4.81 -6.99
C GLY A 339 8.11 -4.79 -7.84
N SER A 340 8.10 -5.57 -8.92
CA SER A 340 9.26 -5.73 -9.81
C SER A 340 9.45 -4.57 -10.79
N VAL A 341 10.69 -4.09 -10.93
CA VAL A 341 11.02 -2.90 -11.74
C VAL A 341 10.98 -3.18 -13.25
N LEU A 342 10.10 -2.46 -13.97
CA LEU A 342 10.04 -2.51 -15.43
C LEU A 342 11.11 -1.65 -16.10
N ALA A 343 11.37 -0.47 -15.55
CA ALA A 343 12.39 0.47 -16.00
C ALA A 343 12.89 1.27 -14.79
N PRO A 344 14.20 1.57 -14.70
CA PRO A 344 15.29 1.24 -15.64
C PRO A 344 15.71 -0.23 -15.63
N GLY A 345 16.48 -0.67 -16.63
CA GLY A 345 17.22 -1.93 -16.56
C GLY A 345 18.53 -1.82 -15.77
N LEU A 346 19.14 -2.98 -15.49
CA LEU A 346 20.44 -3.14 -14.85
C LEU A 346 21.49 -3.66 -15.85
N HIS A 347 22.72 -3.17 -15.72
CA HIS A 347 23.85 -3.50 -16.59
C HIS A 347 24.17 -5.00 -16.62
N ALA A 348 24.00 -5.70 -15.50
CA ALA A 348 24.25 -7.14 -15.39
C ALA A 348 23.43 -7.97 -16.39
N TYR A 349 22.23 -7.51 -16.75
CA TYR A 349 21.29 -8.19 -17.63
C TYR A 349 21.05 -7.42 -18.94
N ALA A 350 21.93 -6.49 -19.29
CA ALA A 350 21.80 -5.73 -20.53
C ALA A 350 21.96 -6.63 -21.76
N PHE A 351 21.13 -6.39 -22.78
CA PHE A 351 21.23 -7.09 -24.07
C PHE A 351 22.51 -6.69 -24.80
N GLY A 352 23.29 -7.68 -25.23
CA GLY A 352 24.40 -7.43 -26.13
C GLY A 352 25.52 -8.47 -26.04
N PRO A 353 26.58 -8.32 -26.84
CA PRO A 353 27.71 -9.26 -26.90
C PRO A 353 28.51 -9.34 -25.60
N ARG A 354 28.24 -8.44 -24.63
CA ARG A 354 28.83 -8.45 -23.29
C ARG A 354 27.87 -8.96 -22.22
N GLN A 355 26.79 -9.65 -22.59
CA GLN A 355 25.90 -10.30 -21.62
C GLN A 355 26.72 -11.32 -20.80
N VAL A 356 26.93 -11.01 -19.52
CA VAL A 356 27.68 -11.87 -18.59
C VAL A 356 26.74 -12.78 -17.81
N VAL A 357 25.51 -12.33 -17.57
CA VAL A 357 24.52 -13.03 -16.73
C VAL A 357 23.27 -13.36 -17.54
N SER A 358 22.74 -14.56 -17.34
CA SER A 358 21.47 -14.99 -17.96
C SER A 358 20.32 -14.09 -17.53
N HIS A 359 19.41 -13.76 -18.46
CA HIS A 359 18.16 -13.06 -18.16
C HIS A 359 17.32 -13.81 -17.12
N SER A 360 17.37 -15.15 -17.07
CA SER A 360 16.66 -15.95 -16.07
C SER A 360 17.02 -15.61 -14.61
N ALA A 361 18.21 -15.01 -14.40
CA ALA A 361 18.70 -14.57 -13.11
C ALA A 361 18.37 -13.09 -12.80
N ALA A 362 17.72 -12.38 -13.72
CA ALA A 362 17.18 -11.05 -13.44
C ALA A 362 15.93 -11.19 -12.58
N ASP A 363 15.80 -10.36 -11.56
CA ASP A 363 14.58 -10.29 -10.76
C ASP A 363 13.63 -9.14 -11.19
N ASN A 364 14.12 -8.31 -12.10
CA ASN A 364 13.38 -7.26 -12.79
C ASN A 364 12.77 -7.76 -14.12
N TRP A 365 12.16 -6.85 -14.89
CA TRP A 365 11.53 -7.22 -16.17
C TRP A 365 12.52 -7.61 -17.30
N GLN A 366 13.83 -7.45 -17.12
CA GLN A 366 14.82 -8.05 -18.04
C GLN A 366 14.77 -9.59 -17.99
N LEU A 367 14.08 -10.18 -17.00
CA LEU A 367 13.74 -11.60 -16.95
C LEU A 367 12.94 -12.06 -18.17
N ALA A 368 11.95 -11.27 -18.57
CA ALA A 368 10.98 -11.61 -19.62
C ALA A 368 10.96 -10.49 -20.68
N PRO A 369 11.95 -10.45 -21.59
CA PRO A 369 12.16 -9.30 -22.47
C PRO A 369 11.01 -9.08 -23.45
N THR A 370 10.41 -10.17 -23.91
CA THR A 370 9.20 -10.14 -24.75
C THR A 370 8.04 -9.49 -24.02
N GLN A 371 7.81 -9.82 -22.75
CA GLN A 371 6.72 -9.25 -21.97
C GLN A 371 6.99 -7.79 -21.60
N ARG A 372 8.25 -7.45 -21.26
CA ARG A 372 8.70 -6.07 -21.06
C ARG A 372 8.42 -5.22 -22.31
N ARG A 373 8.75 -5.74 -23.49
CA ARG A 373 8.45 -5.10 -24.78
C ARG A 373 6.94 -4.92 -24.99
N GLN A 374 6.12 -5.93 -24.69
CA GLN A 374 4.66 -5.84 -24.84
C GLN A 374 4.05 -4.69 -24.03
N VAL A 375 4.47 -4.53 -22.77
CA VAL A 375 3.98 -3.43 -21.92
C VAL A 375 4.46 -2.07 -22.46
N LEU A 376 5.73 -1.95 -22.86
CA LEU A 376 6.26 -0.71 -23.44
C LEU A 376 5.59 -0.35 -24.77
N GLN A 377 5.30 -1.34 -25.63
CA GLN A 377 4.53 -1.14 -26.85
C GLN A 377 3.11 -0.63 -26.55
N ALA A 378 2.44 -1.21 -25.54
CA ALA A 378 1.12 -0.77 -25.14
C ALA A 378 1.13 0.67 -24.60
N MET A 379 2.12 1.03 -23.79
CA MET A 379 2.33 2.40 -23.33
C MET A 379 2.56 3.36 -24.50
N ALA A 380 3.37 2.98 -25.50
CA ALA A 380 3.64 3.79 -26.68
C ALA A 380 2.37 4.05 -27.50
N ARG A 381 1.56 3.01 -27.69
CA ARG A 381 0.41 3.00 -28.61
C ARG A 381 -0.93 3.40 -27.98
N CYS A 382 -1.06 3.42 -26.65
CA CYS A 382 -2.32 3.81 -26.01
C CYS A 382 -2.67 5.29 -26.24
N GLY A 383 -3.95 5.65 -26.14
CA GLY A 383 -4.40 7.04 -26.28
C GLY A 383 -4.07 7.95 -25.09
N VAL A 384 -3.65 7.37 -23.96
CA VAL A 384 -3.28 8.10 -22.74
C VAL A 384 -1.99 8.87 -22.95
N ARG A 385 -2.00 10.16 -22.62
CA ARG A 385 -0.85 11.05 -22.79
C ARG A 385 0.26 10.82 -21.77
N ASN A 386 -0.12 10.55 -20.53
CA ASN A 386 0.79 10.49 -19.39
C ASN A 386 0.70 9.13 -18.70
N VAL A 387 1.74 8.32 -18.84
CA VAL A 387 1.89 7.06 -18.10
C VAL A 387 3.07 7.17 -17.14
N VAL A 388 2.89 6.70 -15.91
CA VAL A 388 3.91 6.74 -14.87
C VAL A 388 4.01 5.35 -14.23
N LEU A 389 5.20 4.76 -14.25
CA LEU A 389 5.49 3.52 -13.56
C LEU A 389 6.02 3.86 -12.16
N VAL A 390 5.56 3.15 -11.13
CA VAL A 390 6.03 3.32 -9.74
C VAL A 390 6.34 1.94 -9.17
N SER A 391 7.59 1.69 -8.81
CA SER A 391 8.04 0.37 -8.35
C SER A 391 8.99 0.42 -7.16
N GLY A 392 9.26 -0.76 -6.57
CA GLY A 392 10.18 -0.99 -5.45
C GLY A 392 11.37 -1.87 -5.84
N ASP A 393 11.67 -2.89 -5.02
CA ASP A 393 12.63 -3.99 -5.26
C ASP A 393 14.13 -3.63 -5.20
N TYR A 394 14.63 -2.64 -5.96
CA TYR A 394 16.08 -2.46 -6.15
C TYR A 394 16.92 -2.13 -4.91
N HIS A 395 16.30 -1.76 -3.79
CA HIS A 395 16.99 -1.12 -2.66
C HIS A 395 17.82 0.11 -3.08
N CYS A 396 17.38 0.75 -4.16
CA CYS A 396 17.98 1.92 -4.80
C CYS A 396 16.84 2.80 -5.32
N SER A 397 17.03 4.11 -5.34
CA SER A 397 16.04 5.03 -5.92
C SER A 397 16.44 5.45 -7.32
N ALA A 398 15.47 5.60 -8.21
CA ALA A 398 15.72 6.10 -9.55
C ALA A 398 14.51 6.83 -10.12
N VAL A 399 14.76 7.79 -11.01
CA VAL A 399 13.74 8.36 -11.88
C VAL A 399 14.21 8.26 -13.32
N SER A 400 13.34 7.72 -14.17
CA SER A 400 13.59 7.56 -15.60
C SER A 400 12.59 8.33 -16.44
N THR A 401 13.07 8.95 -17.51
CA THR A 401 12.24 9.46 -18.61
C THR A 401 12.26 8.44 -19.74
N LEU A 402 11.08 8.05 -20.21
CA LEU A 402 10.88 7.12 -21.33
C LEU A 402 10.39 7.92 -22.54
N GLU A 403 11.23 8.05 -23.56
CA GLU A 403 10.95 8.77 -24.81
C GLU A 403 10.61 7.74 -25.90
N PHE A 404 9.34 7.69 -26.31
CA PHE A 404 8.86 6.77 -27.34
C PHE A 404 8.95 7.43 -28.72
N HIS A 405 9.58 6.73 -29.66
CA HIS A 405 9.72 7.16 -31.04
C HIS A 405 8.99 6.21 -31.99
N ASP A 406 8.34 6.78 -33.02
CA ASP A 406 7.70 6.01 -34.09
C ASP A 406 8.71 5.50 -35.13
N ASP A 407 8.21 4.81 -36.16
CA ASP A 407 8.95 4.25 -37.29
C ASP A 407 9.75 5.28 -38.11
N LYS A 408 9.46 6.58 -37.93
CA LYS A 408 10.14 7.70 -38.58
C LYS A 408 11.11 8.42 -37.62
N GLY A 409 11.28 7.90 -36.41
CA GLY A 409 12.13 8.48 -35.38
C GLY A 409 11.52 9.70 -34.68
N LYS A 410 10.24 10.02 -34.91
CA LYS A 410 9.59 11.17 -34.28
C LYS A 410 9.20 10.80 -32.84
N LEU A 411 9.51 11.68 -31.89
CA LEU A 411 9.02 11.57 -30.51
C LEU A 411 7.49 11.68 -30.50
N VAL A 412 6.82 10.62 -30.06
CA VAL A 412 5.34 10.54 -30.01
C VAL A 412 4.78 10.59 -28.59
N LYS A 413 5.55 10.16 -27.59
CA LYS A 413 5.10 10.14 -26.19
C LYS A 413 6.28 10.19 -25.23
N THR A 414 6.05 10.82 -24.08
CA THR A 414 6.96 10.74 -22.93
C THR A 414 6.21 10.10 -21.75
N ALA A 415 6.85 9.13 -21.11
CA ALA A 415 6.39 8.53 -19.85
C ALA A 415 7.49 8.61 -18.80
N TYR A 416 7.16 8.27 -17.57
CA TYR A 416 8.11 8.30 -16.45
C TYR A 416 8.11 6.97 -15.71
N ALA A 417 9.25 6.61 -15.12
CA ALA A 417 9.35 5.52 -14.15
C ALA A 417 10.01 6.03 -12.87
N VAL A 418 9.47 5.62 -11.73
CA VAL A 418 9.91 6.01 -10.39
C VAL A 418 10.20 4.73 -9.62
N VAL A 419 11.48 4.48 -9.35
CA VAL A 419 11.90 3.41 -8.42
C VAL A 419 12.07 4.05 -7.05
N THR A 420 11.28 3.58 -6.10
CA THR A 420 11.19 4.13 -4.75
C THR A 420 12.36 3.64 -3.91
N PRO A 421 12.99 4.49 -3.06
CA PRO A 421 14.01 4.01 -2.12
C PRO A 421 13.42 2.98 -1.15
N PRO A 422 14.25 2.04 -0.65
CA PRO A 422 13.82 1.10 0.37
C PRO A 422 13.58 1.85 1.69
N LEU A 423 12.51 1.52 2.42
CA LEU A 423 12.31 2.04 3.78
C LEU A 423 13.51 1.69 4.67
N TYR A 424 13.99 0.46 4.53
CA TYR A 424 15.21 -0.02 5.17
C TYR A 424 15.79 -1.23 4.43
N ALA A 425 17.06 -1.16 4.03
CA ALA A 425 17.78 -2.24 3.37
C ALA A 425 19.20 -2.37 3.95
N PRO A 426 19.39 -3.18 5.01
CA PRO A 426 20.61 -3.17 5.84
C PRO A 426 21.83 -3.84 5.22
N PHE A 427 21.71 -4.43 4.02
CA PHE A 427 22.75 -5.24 3.41
C PHE A 427 23.29 -4.60 2.12
N PRO A 428 24.20 -3.60 2.21
CA PRO A 428 24.74 -2.91 1.03
C PRO A 428 25.36 -3.81 -0.04
N GLY A 429 25.87 -4.99 0.33
CA GLY A 429 26.52 -5.92 -0.60
C GLY A 429 25.58 -6.64 -1.56
N ILE A 430 24.27 -6.61 -1.30
CA ILE A 430 23.24 -7.22 -2.17
C ILE A 430 22.24 -6.19 -2.70
N ASN A 431 22.32 -4.93 -2.26
CA ASN A 431 21.50 -3.84 -2.78
C ASN A 431 22.02 -3.40 -4.16
N VAL A 432 21.13 -2.98 -5.05
CA VAL A 432 21.53 -2.37 -6.32
C VAL A 432 22.29 -1.07 -6.05
N HIS A 433 23.49 -0.91 -6.60
CA HIS A 433 24.19 0.36 -6.57
C HIS A 433 23.71 1.23 -7.75
N PRO A 434 23.65 2.58 -7.64
CA PRO A 434 23.34 3.47 -8.77
C PRO A 434 24.21 3.29 -10.02
N LYS A 435 25.36 2.61 -9.91
CA LYS A 435 26.26 2.30 -11.02
C LYS A 435 25.86 1.04 -11.78
N ASP A 436 25.04 0.20 -11.16
CA ASP A 436 24.50 -1.01 -11.78
C ASP A 436 23.28 -0.69 -12.63
N VAL A 437 22.62 0.45 -12.36
CA VAL A 437 21.49 0.96 -13.14
C VAL A 437 21.95 1.50 -14.49
N ILE A 438 21.28 1.10 -15.56
CA ILE A 438 21.56 1.60 -16.91
C ILE A 438 21.12 3.06 -17.02
N GLU A 439 22.09 3.96 -17.20
CA GLU A 439 21.82 5.40 -17.36
C GLU A 439 21.05 5.73 -18.63
N LYS A 440 21.39 5.07 -19.74
CA LYS A 440 20.71 5.20 -21.03
C LYS A 440 20.47 3.82 -21.64
N GLU A 441 19.21 3.45 -21.76
CA GLU A 441 18.77 2.18 -22.35
C GLU A 441 17.96 2.47 -23.63
N GLU A 442 18.21 1.73 -24.70
CA GLU A 442 17.42 1.79 -25.93
C GLU A 442 16.78 0.41 -26.16
N ILE A 443 15.45 0.38 -26.29
CA ILE A 443 14.69 -0.85 -26.49
C ILE A 443 13.93 -0.76 -27.81
N ASP A 444 14.19 -1.72 -28.69
CA ASP A 444 13.42 -1.94 -29.90
C ASP A 444 12.02 -2.47 -29.55
N LEU A 445 11.00 -1.73 -29.99
CA LEU A 445 9.59 -2.04 -29.80
C LEU A 445 8.98 -2.68 -31.06
N GLY A 446 9.76 -3.02 -32.08
CA GLY A 446 9.28 -3.60 -33.34
C GLY A 446 8.61 -2.59 -34.27
N ASP A 447 8.46 -2.96 -35.54
CA ASP A 447 7.87 -2.11 -36.58
C ASP A 447 8.56 -0.73 -36.74
N GLY A 448 9.85 -0.65 -36.38
CA GLY A 448 10.62 0.60 -36.39
C GLY A 448 10.41 1.51 -35.18
N TRP A 449 9.52 1.15 -34.25
CA TRP A 449 9.31 1.89 -33.01
C TRP A 449 10.41 1.57 -32.00
N CYS A 450 10.78 2.55 -31.18
CA CYS A 450 11.71 2.34 -30.08
C CYS A 450 11.37 3.20 -28.87
N VAL A 451 11.95 2.85 -27.73
CA VAL A 451 11.94 3.70 -26.53
C VAL A 451 13.37 3.95 -26.07
N THR A 452 13.68 5.21 -25.81
CA THR A 452 14.91 5.62 -25.12
C THR A 452 14.58 5.91 -23.67
N ILE A 453 15.22 5.21 -22.74
CA ILE A 453 15.04 5.38 -21.30
C ILE A 453 16.29 6.07 -20.76
N ARG A 454 16.12 7.22 -20.12
CA ARG A 454 17.20 7.99 -19.48
C ARG A 454 16.96 8.06 -18.00
N THR A 455 17.96 7.71 -17.20
CA THR A 455 17.77 7.45 -15.78
C THR A 455 18.77 8.22 -14.93
N THR A 456 18.30 8.76 -13.81
CA THR A 456 19.15 9.18 -12.70
C THR A 456 18.82 8.32 -11.48
N ALA A 457 19.85 7.73 -10.86
CA ALA A 457 19.71 6.86 -9.70
C ALA A 457 20.51 7.38 -8.49
N TRP A 458 20.03 7.07 -7.29
CA TRP A 458 20.66 7.47 -6.03
C TRP A 458 20.59 6.37 -4.98
N SER A 459 21.67 6.27 -4.20
CA SER A 459 21.72 5.46 -2.98
C SER A 459 21.01 6.15 -1.83
N GLY A 460 20.53 5.34 -0.90
CA GLY A 460 19.90 5.79 0.34
C GLY A 460 18.60 5.04 0.60
N GLN A 461 18.23 5.00 1.87
CA GLN A 461 16.96 4.46 2.34
C GLN A 461 15.99 5.61 2.66
N GLY A 462 14.69 5.37 2.59
CA GLY A 462 13.66 6.35 2.89
C GLY A 462 12.38 6.10 2.14
N TYR A 463 11.82 7.14 1.53
CA TYR A 463 10.52 7.09 0.87
C TYR A 463 10.40 8.14 -0.24
N CYS A 464 9.38 8.00 -1.09
CA CYS A 464 9.05 8.95 -2.13
C CYS A 464 7.75 9.70 -1.79
N VAL A 465 7.76 11.03 -1.92
CA VAL A 465 6.54 11.86 -1.91
C VAL A 465 6.30 12.35 -3.33
N THR A 466 5.16 11.98 -3.89
CA THR A 466 4.79 12.33 -5.27
C THR A 466 3.62 13.30 -5.26
N ARG A 467 3.77 14.45 -5.92
CA ARG A 467 2.76 15.50 -6.00
C ARG A 467 2.47 15.87 -7.44
N MET A 468 1.21 15.94 -7.84
CA MET A 468 0.82 16.54 -9.10
C MET A 468 0.50 18.01 -8.88
N GLU A 469 1.31 18.90 -9.44
CA GLU A 469 1.12 20.34 -9.39
C GLU A 469 0.50 20.83 -10.70
N ARG A 470 -0.58 21.61 -10.60
CA ARG A 470 -1.08 22.43 -11.73
C ARG A 470 -0.25 23.71 -11.85
N LEU A 471 0.33 23.92 -13.02
CA LEU A 471 1.03 25.14 -13.39
C LEU A 471 0.08 26.15 -14.04
N ALA A 472 0.56 27.38 -14.22
CA ALA A 472 -0.13 28.38 -15.03
C ALA A 472 -0.39 27.84 -16.45
N ALA A 473 -1.50 28.27 -17.06
CA ALA A 473 -1.97 27.82 -18.38
C ALA A 473 -2.43 26.35 -18.48
N GLY A 474 -2.67 25.66 -17.36
CA GLY A 474 -3.27 24.31 -17.34
C GLY A 474 -2.29 23.15 -17.53
N ALA A 475 -1.00 23.44 -17.70
CA ALA A 475 0.05 22.42 -17.68
C ALA A 475 0.13 21.74 -16.30
N ARG A 476 0.55 20.48 -16.26
CA ARG A 476 0.74 19.73 -15.02
C ARG A 476 2.17 19.25 -14.93
N VAL A 477 2.68 19.14 -13.70
CA VAL A 477 3.98 18.53 -13.41
C VAL A 477 3.78 17.51 -12.31
N LEU A 478 4.35 16.33 -12.51
CA LEU A 478 4.56 15.39 -11.43
C LEU A 478 5.88 15.72 -10.74
N ASP A 479 5.78 16.18 -9.50
CA ASP A 479 6.89 16.44 -8.62
C ASP A 479 7.19 15.19 -7.78
N VAL A 480 8.36 14.61 -8.00
CA VAL A 480 8.82 13.40 -7.34
C VAL A 480 9.94 13.79 -6.37
N SER A 481 9.65 13.72 -5.08
CA SER A 481 10.60 14.05 -4.01
C SER A 481 11.04 12.78 -3.29
N MET A 482 12.29 12.36 -3.54
CA MET A 482 12.93 11.23 -2.86
C MET A 482 13.55 11.73 -1.55
N HIS A 483 13.02 11.29 -0.42
CA HIS A 483 13.58 11.55 0.91
C HIS A 483 14.56 10.43 1.23
N LEU A 484 15.86 10.73 1.16
CA LEU A 484 16.92 9.74 1.28
C LEU A 484 17.75 9.99 2.54
N THR A 485 18.04 8.92 3.25
CA THR A 485 18.94 8.88 4.39
C THR A 485 20.06 7.88 4.10
N TRP A 486 21.29 8.25 4.44
CA TRP A 486 22.42 7.32 4.51
C TRP A 486 23.25 7.58 5.75
N LEU A 487 24.06 6.60 6.14
CA LEU A 487 25.10 6.79 7.14
C LEU A 487 26.34 7.36 6.44
N ASP A 488 26.82 8.51 6.90
CA ASP A 488 28.06 9.09 6.38
C ASP A 488 29.30 8.30 6.85
N SER A 489 30.50 8.75 6.46
CA SER A 489 31.76 8.09 6.85
C SER A 489 32.04 8.08 8.36
N LYS A 490 31.23 8.79 9.16
CA LYS A 490 31.27 8.80 10.63
C LYS A 490 30.08 8.07 11.25
N ASN A 491 29.32 7.32 10.46
CA ASN A 491 28.05 6.69 10.85
C ASN A 491 26.96 7.67 11.33
N ALA A 492 27.04 8.95 10.95
CA ALA A 492 25.98 9.91 11.23
C ALA A 492 24.91 9.85 10.12
N PRO A 493 23.61 9.84 10.48
CA PRO A 493 22.56 9.89 9.49
C PRO A 493 22.57 11.24 8.77
N THR A 494 22.81 11.22 7.47
CA THR A 494 22.70 12.39 6.59
C THR A 494 21.44 12.26 5.76
N ARG A 495 20.62 13.31 5.78
CA ARG A 495 19.36 13.38 5.03
C ARG A 495 19.51 14.28 3.81
N ILE A 496 19.07 13.80 2.65
CA ILE A 496 18.98 14.59 1.42
C ILE A 496 17.62 14.34 0.77
N VAL A 497 17.01 15.43 0.27
CA VAL A 497 15.84 15.34 -0.59
C VAL A 497 16.29 15.55 -2.04
N ARG A 498 16.03 14.56 -2.90
CA ARG A 498 16.22 14.68 -4.37
C ARG A 498 14.86 14.92 -5.02
N ARG A 499 14.72 16.06 -5.67
CA ARG A 499 13.47 16.48 -6.32
C ARG A 499 13.63 16.42 -7.83
N VAL A 500 12.74 15.69 -8.50
CA VAL A 500 12.66 15.59 -9.96
C VAL A 500 11.28 16.07 -10.39
N ARG A 501 11.24 16.91 -11.43
CA ARG A 501 10.00 17.40 -12.02
C ARG A 501 9.80 16.73 -13.37
N CYS A 502 8.67 16.04 -13.51
CA CYS A 502 8.27 15.29 -14.68
C CYS A 502 7.07 16.00 -15.34
N PRO A 503 7.28 16.78 -16.42
CA PRO A 503 6.19 17.44 -17.13
C PRO A 503 5.13 16.47 -17.62
N LEU A 504 3.86 16.78 -17.37
CA LEU A 504 2.72 16.01 -17.87
C LEU A 504 2.04 16.81 -18.98
N THR A 505 1.83 16.15 -20.12
CA THR A 505 1.27 16.72 -21.36
C THR A 505 -0.25 16.79 -21.37
#